data_AF-A0A7C6BIY6-F1
#
_entry.id   AF-A0A7C6BIY6-F1
#
_cell.length_a   1.000
_cell.length_b   1.000
_cell.length_c   1.000
_cell.angle_alpha   90.00
_cell.angle_beta   90.00
_cell.angle_gamma   90.00
#
_symmetry.space_group_name_H-M   'P 1'
#
loop_
_entity.id
_entity.type
_entity.pdbx_description
1 polymer ?
#
loop_
_entity_poly.entity_id
_entity_poly.type
_entity_poly.pdbx_seq_one_letter_code
_entity_poly.pdbx_strand_id
1 'polypeptide(L)'
;MDVIGQVYQVDFSGTSIFPVNKEFNWPYLKDLQGKLVDLSRVMTPEMKTAFNIYIKNLKDGWYGITNLSKGIGIGFQWDVNIFKYLLMWSVYRGFYGFPFYGKTYNLALELYSAIPDDLDEVIRLKRALCLMPGEELRTIFHTIVYHSSSRIQGFNQKHQPILLDE
;
A
#
# COMPACT_ATOMS: atom_id res chain seq x y z
N MET A 1 3.45 14.62 -10.96
CA MET A 1 2.70 14.83 -9.71
C MET A 1 3.39 14.04 -8.61
N ASP A 2 3.28 14.49 -7.37
CA ASP A 2 3.79 13.75 -6.21
C ASP A 2 2.90 12.54 -5.89
N VAL A 3 3.51 11.51 -5.29
CA VAL A 3 2.77 10.36 -4.77
C VAL A 3 2.04 10.79 -3.51
N ILE A 4 0.74 10.52 -3.44
CA ILE A 4 -0.11 10.98 -2.34
C ILE A 4 -0.64 9.79 -1.58
N GLY A 5 -0.57 9.84 -0.26
CA GLY A 5 -1.31 8.95 0.62
C GLY A 5 -2.63 9.57 1.06
N GLN A 6 -3.66 8.76 1.24
CA GLN A 6 -4.95 9.15 1.79
C GLN A 6 -5.37 8.15 2.86
N VAL A 7 -5.53 8.60 4.11
CA VAL A 7 -6.06 7.76 5.20
C VAL A 7 -7.51 7.40 4.88
N TYR A 8 -7.82 6.11 4.91
CA TYR A 8 -9.13 5.59 4.57
C TYR A 8 -10.20 6.05 5.57
N GLN A 9 -11.42 6.23 5.07
CA GLN A 9 -12.52 6.94 5.74
C GLN A 9 -13.06 6.24 6.98
N VAL A 10 -13.05 4.91 7.00
CA VAL A 10 -13.45 4.12 8.16
C VAL A 10 -12.41 3.03 8.36
N ASP A 11 -11.48 3.28 9.27
CA ASP A 11 -10.72 2.20 9.86
C ASP A 11 -11.61 1.48 10.88
N PHE A 12 -12.11 0.29 10.50
CA PHE A 12 -12.96 -0.54 11.35
C PHE A 12 -12.26 -1.00 12.64
N SER A 13 -10.94 -0.81 12.76
CA SER A 13 -10.21 -1.17 13.97
C SER A 13 -10.48 -0.21 15.14
N GLY A 14 -10.76 1.07 14.85
CA GLY A 14 -10.85 2.13 15.87
C GLY A 14 -9.53 2.46 16.56
N THR A 15 -8.40 1.96 16.06
CA THR A 15 -7.07 2.11 16.69
C THR A 15 -6.05 2.84 15.81
N SER A 16 -6.45 3.32 14.64
CA SER A 16 -5.62 4.19 13.82
C SER A 16 -5.11 5.39 14.62
N ILE A 17 -3.80 5.61 14.59
CA ILE A 17 -3.15 6.79 15.16
C ILE A 17 -3.17 7.99 14.19
N PHE A 18 -3.87 7.89 13.06
CA PHE A 18 -3.87 8.90 12.01
C PHE A 18 -5.24 9.59 11.85
N PRO A 19 -5.25 10.88 11.46
CA PRO A 19 -6.49 11.58 11.15
C PRO A 19 -7.20 10.96 9.95
N VAL A 20 -8.49 10.67 10.12
CA VAL A 20 -9.38 10.12 9.08
C VAL A 20 -9.45 11.05 7.87
N ASN A 21 -9.53 10.48 6.66
CA ASN A 21 -9.65 11.20 5.38
C ASN A 21 -8.50 12.18 5.10
N LYS A 22 -7.37 12.07 5.80
CA LYS A 22 -6.25 12.97 5.60
C LYS A 22 -5.45 12.58 4.35
N GLU A 23 -5.27 13.54 3.45
CA GLU A 23 -4.27 13.45 2.38
C GLU A 23 -2.92 14.01 2.82
N PHE A 24 -1.84 13.40 2.32
CA PHE A 24 -0.46 13.78 2.64
C PHE A 24 0.51 13.35 1.52
N ASN A 25 1.68 14.00 1.47
CA ASN A 25 2.76 13.60 0.58
C ASN A 25 3.40 12.32 1.11
N TRP A 26 3.31 11.24 0.33
CA TRP A 26 3.90 9.96 0.70
C TRP A 26 5.44 10.09 0.83
N PRO A 27 6.09 9.48 1.83
CA PRO A 27 5.54 8.57 2.86
C PRO A 27 5.29 9.20 4.24
N TYR A 28 5.35 10.52 4.39
CA TYR A 28 5.37 11.15 5.71
C TYR A 28 4.02 11.71 6.13
N LEU A 29 3.47 11.19 7.23
CA LEU A 29 2.20 11.62 7.82
C LEU A 29 2.36 11.96 9.29
N LYS A 30 1.74 13.06 9.75
CA LYS A 30 1.63 13.35 11.18
C LYS A 30 0.54 12.50 11.83
N ASP A 31 0.87 11.86 12.95
CA ASP A 31 -0.12 11.18 13.79
C ASP A 31 -1.01 12.19 14.55
N LEU A 32 -1.99 11.68 15.29
CA LEU A 32 -2.91 12.47 16.10
C LEU A 32 -2.23 13.27 17.22
N GLN A 33 -0.98 12.96 17.57
CA GLN A 33 -0.15 13.71 18.53
C GLN A 33 0.78 14.71 17.83
N GLY A 34 0.71 14.81 16.50
CA GLY A 34 1.53 15.72 15.69
C GLY A 34 2.93 15.22 15.38
N LYS A 35 3.29 13.99 15.79
CA LYS A 35 4.60 13.39 15.50
C LYS A 35 4.62 12.92 14.04
N LEU A 36 5.72 13.23 13.35
CA LEU A 36 5.92 12.79 11.97
C LEU A 36 6.28 11.30 11.93
N VAL A 37 5.54 10.54 11.11
CA VAL A 37 5.69 9.11 10.94
C VAL A 37 6.05 8.80 9.49
N ASP A 38 7.10 7.99 9.30
CA ASP A 38 7.51 7.45 8.00
C ASP A 38 6.76 6.14 7.71
N LEU A 39 5.76 6.19 6.85
CA LEU A 39 4.93 5.04 6.48
C LEU A 39 5.63 4.07 5.50
N SER A 40 6.82 4.40 5.02
CA SER A 40 7.67 3.45 4.26
C SER A 40 8.36 2.43 5.17
N ARG A 41 8.12 2.49 6.48
CA ARG A 41 8.66 1.58 7.50
C ARG A 41 7.52 0.83 8.18
N VAL A 42 7.61 -0.49 8.17
CA VAL A 42 6.69 -1.35 8.93
C VAL A 42 6.84 -1.03 10.42
N MET A 43 5.73 -0.74 11.09
CA MET A 43 5.74 -0.42 12.52
C MET A 43 5.88 -1.69 13.37
N THR A 44 6.30 -1.52 14.62
CA THR A 44 6.39 -2.63 15.57
C THR A 44 4.99 -3.02 16.08
N PRO A 45 4.78 -4.28 16.49
CA PRO A 45 3.49 -4.73 17.03
C PRO A 45 3.08 -4.04 18.33
N GLU A 46 3.99 -3.38 19.05
CA GLU A 46 3.72 -2.63 20.29
C GLU A 46 2.90 -1.36 20.04
N MET A 47 2.89 -0.86 18.79
CA MET A 47 2.10 0.31 18.41
C MET A 47 0.59 0.07 18.53
N LYS A 48 0.12 -1.20 18.51
CA LYS A 48 -1.29 -1.59 18.70
C LYS A 48 -2.25 -0.74 17.87
N THR A 49 -1.87 -0.49 16.62
CA THR A 49 -2.63 0.32 15.67
C THR A 49 -2.96 -0.50 14.44
N ALA A 50 -4.06 -0.18 13.79
CA ALA A 50 -4.38 -0.66 12.47
C ALA A 50 -4.94 0.51 11.67
N PHE A 51 -4.67 0.52 10.37
CA PHE A 51 -5.10 1.59 9.49
C PHE A 51 -5.03 1.15 8.03
N ASN A 52 -5.78 1.86 7.21
CA ASN A 52 -5.82 1.71 5.77
C ASN A 52 -5.39 3.01 5.11
N ILE A 53 -4.51 2.93 4.11
CA ILE A 53 -4.07 4.09 3.34
C ILE A 53 -4.15 3.76 1.86
N TYR A 54 -4.89 4.56 1.11
CA TYR A 54 -4.75 4.57 -0.35
C TYR A 54 -3.49 5.32 -0.73
N ILE A 55 -2.69 4.75 -1.62
CA ILE A 55 -1.56 5.41 -2.26
C ILE A 55 -1.96 5.65 -3.72
N LYS A 56 -1.95 6.91 -4.14
CA LYS A 56 -2.37 7.38 -5.46
C LYS A 56 -1.24 8.14 -6.16
N ASN A 57 -1.44 8.43 -7.45
CA ASN A 57 -0.45 9.08 -8.31
C ASN A 57 0.87 8.30 -8.38
N LEU A 58 0.78 6.97 -8.42
CA LEU A 58 1.93 6.10 -8.60
C LEU A 58 2.66 6.48 -9.89
N LYS A 59 3.99 6.59 -9.81
CA LYS A 59 4.84 6.93 -10.97
C LYS A 59 5.23 5.70 -11.78
N ASP A 60 5.26 4.54 -11.13
CA ASP A 60 5.64 3.27 -11.72
C ASP A 60 4.92 2.12 -10.99
N GLY A 61 4.83 0.97 -11.64
CA GLY A 61 4.08 -0.20 -11.19
C GLY A 61 4.96 -1.17 -10.44
N TRP A 62 5.52 -0.76 -9.30
CA TRP A 62 6.27 -1.66 -8.44
C TRP A 62 6.18 -1.28 -6.96
N TYR A 63 6.38 -2.28 -6.09
CA TYR A 63 6.74 -2.06 -4.70
C TYR A 63 7.63 -3.19 -4.20
N GLY A 64 8.36 -2.93 -3.11
CA GLY A 64 9.16 -3.95 -2.42
C GLY A 64 9.02 -3.82 -0.90
N ILE A 65 8.93 -4.96 -0.23
CA ILE A 65 8.96 -5.07 1.22
C ILE A 65 10.21 -5.85 1.59
N THR A 66 11.17 -5.19 2.23
CA THR A 66 12.46 -5.78 2.60
C THR A 66 12.58 -5.90 4.11
N ASN A 67 12.86 -7.10 4.60
CA ASN A 67 13.34 -7.32 5.95
C ASN A 67 14.87 -7.19 5.96
N LEU A 68 15.35 -5.98 6.27
CA LEU A 68 16.78 -5.65 6.20
C LEU A 68 17.64 -6.49 7.15
N SER A 69 17.12 -6.86 8.33
CA SER A 69 17.89 -7.67 9.28
C SER A 69 18.03 -9.13 8.85
N LYS A 70 17.07 -9.63 8.07
CA LYS A 70 17.10 -10.99 7.50
C LYS A 70 17.67 -11.05 6.08
N GLY A 71 17.93 -9.90 5.46
CA GLY A 71 18.43 -9.84 4.08
C GLY A 71 17.43 -10.34 3.03
N ILE A 72 16.13 -10.47 3.35
CA ILE A 72 15.13 -11.05 2.44
C ILE A 72 14.04 -10.04 2.13
N GLY A 73 13.61 -10.00 0.87
CA GLY A 73 12.49 -9.19 0.44
C GLY A 73 11.56 -9.91 -0.52
N ILE A 74 10.33 -9.41 -0.56
CA ILE A 74 9.34 -9.72 -1.59
C ILE A 74 9.00 -8.44 -2.34
N GLY A 75 8.87 -8.54 -3.65
CA GLY A 75 8.62 -7.44 -4.55
C GLY A 75 7.59 -7.79 -5.59
N PHE A 76 6.99 -6.76 -6.13
CA PHE A 76 5.94 -6.89 -7.12
C PHE A 76 6.15 -5.88 -8.23
N GLN A 77 5.88 -6.30 -9.47
CA GLN A 77 5.84 -5.42 -10.64
C GLN A 77 4.59 -5.69 -11.47
N TRP A 78 3.94 -4.62 -11.94
CA TRP A 78 2.68 -4.67 -12.68
C TRP A 78 2.55 -3.50 -13.66
N ASP A 79 1.51 -3.53 -14.49
CA ASP A 79 1.13 -2.38 -15.31
C ASP A 79 0.39 -1.32 -14.47
N VAL A 80 1.10 -0.24 -14.12
CA VAL A 80 0.55 0.89 -13.35
C VAL A 80 -0.64 1.57 -14.03
N ASN A 81 -0.79 1.44 -15.36
CA ASN A 81 -1.91 2.01 -16.08
C ASN A 81 -3.21 1.23 -15.84
N ILE A 82 -3.13 -0.01 -15.38
CA ILE A 82 -4.28 -0.84 -15.01
C ILE A 82 -4.53 -0.72 -13.50
N PHE A 83 -3.51 -0.94 -12.68
CA PHE A 83 -3.59 -0.80 -11.23
C PHE A 83 -2.89 0.48 -10.78
N LYS A 84 -3.65 1.58 -10.77
CA LYS A 84 -3.17 2.96 -10.54
C LYS A 84 -3.04 3.32 -9.07
N TYR A 85 -3.52 2.46 -8.18
CA TYR A 85 -3.59 2.69 -6.74
C TYR A 85 -3.04 1.48 -5.98
N LEU A 86 -2.56 1.73 -4.76
CA LEU A 86 -2.36 0.70 -3.76
C LEU A 86 -3.30 0.94 -2.58
N LEU A 87 -3.89 -0.13 -2.04
CA LEU A 87 -4.42 -0.12 -0.68
C LEU A 87 -3.36 -0.72 0.24
N MET A 88 -2.87 0.09 1.18
CA MET A 88 -2.04 -0.38 2.26
C MET A 88 -2.90 -0.73 3.47
N TRP A 89 -3.17 -2.01 3.66
CA TRP A 89 -3.83 -2.54 4.84
C TRP A 89 -2.79 -2.95 5.89
N SER A 90 -2.69 -2.15 6.94
CA SER A 90 -1.73 -2.33 8.02
C SER A 90 -2.43 -2.72 9.31
N VAL A 91 -2.10 -3.88 9.87
CA VAL A 91 -2.59 -4.32 11.18
C VAL A 91 -1.40 -4.67 12.06
N TYR A 92 -1.05 -3.76 12.96
CA TYR A 92 0.05 -3.92 13.90
C TYR A 92 -0.49 -4.25 15.29
N ARG A 93 -1.26 -5.34 15.39
CA ARG A 93 -2.01 -5.78 16.58
C ARG A 93 -3.06 -4.79 17.11
N GLY A 94 -3.46 -3.79 16.31
CA GLY A 94 -4.49 -2.83 16.69
C GLY A 94 -5.93 -3.29 16.44
N PHE A 95 -6.15 -4.31 15.61
CA PHE A 95 -7.52 -4.72 15.29
C PHE A 95 -8.07 -5.73 16.29
N TYR A 96 -8.82 -5.25 17.29
CA TYR A 96 -9.39 -6.08 18.35
C TYR A 96 -10.75 -6.73 18.04
N GLY A 97 -11.47 -6.22 17.02
CA GLY A 97 -12.71 -6.82 16.55
C GLY A 97 -12.54 -8.22 15.96
N PHE A 98 -13.65 -8.93 15.78
CA PHE A 98 -13.68 -10.17 15.00
C PHE A 98 -13.15 -9.91 13.56
N PRO A 99 -12.41 -10.85 12.95
CA PRO A 99 -11.91 -12.12 13.49
C PRO A 99 -10.50 -12.01 14.11
N PHE A 100 -9.96 -10.80 14.26
CA PHE A 100 -8.54 -10.59 14.52
C PHE A 100 -8.16 -10.63 16.00
N TYR A 101 -9.02 -10.12 16.88
CA TYR A 101 -8.85 -10.17 18.34
C TYR A 101 -7.48 -9.66 18.86
N GLY A 102 -6.88 -8.69 18.15
CA GLY A 102 -5.57 -8.11 18.48
C GLY A 102 -4.37 -9.04 18.23
N LYS A 103 -4.57 -10.17 17.55
CA LYS A 103 -3.54 -11.21 17.38
C LYS A 103 -2.73 -11.07 16.10
N THR A 104 -3.26 -10.39 15.09
CA THR A 104 -2.59 -10.30 13.79
C THR A 104 -1.53 -9.20 13.76
N TYR A 105 -0.42 -9.52 13.10
CA TYR A 105 0.64 -8.58 12.75
C TYR A 105 0.92 -8.77 11.26
N ASN A 106 0.30 -7.94 10.44
CA ASN A 106 0.36 -8.07 8.99
C ASN A 106 0.36 -6.71 8.29
N LEU A 107 0.92 -6.73 7.09
CA LEU A 107 0.88 -5.67 6.10
C LEU A 107 0.49 -6.30 4.78
N ALA A 108 -0.56 -5.78 4.13
CA ALA A 108 -0.88 -6.07 2.75
C ALA A 108 -0.77 -4.76 1.94
N LEU A 109 -0.14 -4.87 0.76
CA LEU A 109 -0.14 -3.85 -0.27
C LEU A 109 -0.91 -4.42 -1.45
N GLU A 110 -2.12 -3.94 -1.66
CA GLU A 110 -3.07 -4.53 -2.60
C GLU A 110 -3.18 -3.64 -3.83
N LEU A 111 -3.12 -4.26 -5.01
CA LEU A 111 -3.27 -3.55 -6.28
C LEU A 111 -4.73 -3.19 -6.52
N TYR A 112 -5.01 -1.90 -6.71
CA TYR A 112 -6.35 -1.38 -6.97
C TYR A 112 -6.40 -0.67 -8.32
N SER A 113 -7.38 -1.03 -9.16
CA SER A 113 -7.63 -0.34 -10.43
C SER A 113 -8.40 0.97 -10.25
N ALA A 114 -9.26 1.02 -9.23
CA ALA A 114 -10.07 2.18 -8.88
C ALA A 114 -10.28 2.24 -7.36
N ILE A 115 -10.51 3.45 -6.84
CA ILE A 115 -10.85 3.71 -5.44
C ILE A 115 -12.03 4.69 -5.38
N PRO A 116 -12.89 4.64 -4.35
CA PRO A 116 -12.80 3.82 -3.12
C PRO A 116 -13.21 2.35 -3.32
N ASP A 117 -13.10 1.54 -2.26
CA ASP A 117 -13.56 0.15 -2.17
C ASP A 117 -15.10 0.06 -2.09
N ASP A 118 -15.76 0.70 -3.05
CA ASP A 118 -17.20 0.73 -3.27
C ASP A 118 -17.43 0.90 -4.78
N LEU A 119 -17.98 -0.14 -5.42
CA LEU A 119 -18.14 -0.17 -6.88
C LEU A 119 -19.12 0.89 -7.38
N ASP A 120 -20.23 1.12 -6.67
CA ASP A 120 -21.24 2.09 -7.09
C ASP A 120 -20.65 3.51 -7.07
N GLU A 121 -19.87 3.81 -6.03
CA GLU A 121 -19.16 5.08 -5.91
C GLU A 121 -18.07 5.21 -6.98
N VAL A 122 -17.32 4.14 -7.27
CA VAL A 122 -16.32 4.11 -8.35
C VAL A 122 -16.95 4.35 -9.72
N ILE A 123 -18.13 3.79 -9.99
CA ILE A 123 -18.90 4.04 -11.22
C ILE A 123 -19.37 5.50 -11.26
N ARG A 124 -19.96 6.00 -10.17
CA ARG A 124 -20.44 7.38 -10.06
C ARG A 124 -19.32 8.40 -10.30
N LEU A 125 -18.13 8.12 -9.78
CA LEU A 125 -16.92 8.93 -9.96
C LEU A 125 -16.24 8.73 -11.33
N LYS A 126 -16.77 7.86 -12.20
CA LYS A 126 -16.21 7.51 -13.51
C LYS A 126 -14.77 6.98 -13.44
N ARG A 127 -14.48 6.20 -12.39
CA ARG A 127 -13.17 5.58 -12.16
C ARG A 127 -13.12 4.10 -12.52
N ALA A 128 -14.28 3.48 -12.71
CA ALA A 128 -14.38 2.07 -13.06
C ALA A 128 -13.63 1.77 -14.37
N LEU A 129 -12.94 0.62 -14.41
CA LEU A 129 -12.57 0.02 -15.67
C LEU A 129 -13.84 -0.53 -16.33
N CYS A 130 -14.03 -0.22 -17.61
CA CYS A 130 -15.18 -0.67 -18.39
C CYS A 130 -14.67 -1.44 -19.61
N LEU A 131 -15.31 -2.56 -19.91
CA LEU A 131 -15.10 -3.35 -21.13
C LEU A 131 -16.41 -3.43 -21.89
N MET A 132 -16.36 -3.12 -23.18
CA MET A 132 -17.48 -3.31 -24.10
C MET A 132 -17.64 -4.81 -24.46
N PRO A 133 -18.79 -5.22 -25.03
CA PRO A 133 -18.97 -6.59 -25.49
C PRO A 133 -17.85 -7.02 -26.45
N GLY A 134 -17.15 -8.10 -26.10
CA GLY A 134 -16.03 -8.64 -26.88
C GLY A 134 -14.66 -7.98 -26.62
N GLU A 135 -14.59 -6.94 -25.77
CA GLU A 135 -13.31 -6.39 -25.34
C GLU A 135 -12.63 -7.26 -24.29
N GLU A 136 -11.29 -7.20 -24.29
CA GLU A 136 -10.45 -7.95 -23.38
C GLU A 136 -9.35 -7.03 -22.83
N LEU A 137 -9.10 -7.11 -21.52
CA LEU A 137 -7.96 -6.50 -20.87
C LEU A 137 -7.05 -7.60 -20.32
N ARG A 138 -5.78 -7.58 -20.72
CA ARG A 138 -4.75 -8.50 -20.21
C ARG A 138 -3.65 -7.70 -19.51
N THR A 139 -3.13 -8.27 -18.43
CA THR A 139 -2.01 -7.71 -17.67
C THR A 139 -1.14 -8.84 -17.15
N ILE A 140 0.10 -8.51 -16.78
CA ILE A 140 1.04 -9.42 -16.15
C ILE A 140 1.45 -8.83 -14.82
N PHE A 141 1.48 -9.69 -13.81
CA PHE A 141 1.92 -9.38 -12.47
C PHE A 141 3.08 -10.29 -12.11
N HIS A 142 4.21 -9.72 -11.73
CA HIS A 142 5.37 -10.47 -11.29
C HIS A 142 5.47 -10.41 -9.77
N THR A 143 5.66 -11.57 -9.15
CA THR A 143 6.04 -11.69 -7.74
C THR A 143 7.50 -12.12 -7.68
N ILE A 144 8.31 -11.36 -6.96
CA ILE A 144 9.77 -11.47 -6.97
C ILE A 144 10.22 -11.69 -5.53
N VAL A 145 10.93 -12.78 -5.26
CA VAL A 145 11.66 -12.95 -3.99
C VAL A 145 13.11 -12.59 -4.25
N TYR A 146 13.70 -11.76 -3.40
CA TYR A 146 15.07 -11.28 -3.58
C TYR A 146 15.82 -11.19 -2.26
N HIS A 147 17.15 -11.15 -2.35
CA HIS A 147 18.03 -10.88 -1.23
C HIS A 147 18.45 -9.40 -1.25
N SER A 148 18.35 -8.71 -0.11
CA SER A 148 18.85 -7.34 0.06
C SER A 148 18.97 -6.98 1.54
N SER A 149 20.11 -6.41 1.93
CA SER A 149 20.33 -5.78 3.24
C SER A 149 20.06 -4.27 3.25
N SER A 150 19.70 -3.70 2.09
CA SER A 150 19.41 -2.27 1.91
C SER A 150 18.01 -2.06 1.30
N ARG A 151 17.50 -0.83 1.37
CA ARG A 151 16.27 -0.47 0.64
C ARG A 151 16.49 -0.63 -0.86
N ILE A 152 15.41 -0.90 -1.59
CA ILE A 152 15.40 -0.90 -3.04
C ILE A 152 14.72 0.37 -3.55
N GLN A 153 15.11 0.84 -4.74
CA GLN A 153 14.52 1.97 -5.45
C GLN A 153 13.82 1.56 -6.75
N GLY A 154 13.76 0.26 -7.04
CA GLY A 154 13.03 -0.27 -8.17
C GLY A 154 13.44 -1.69 -8.52
N PHE A 155 12.97 -2.12 -9.68
CA PHE A 155 13.36 -3.37 -10.32
C PHE A 155 13.75 -3.08 -11.77
N ASN A 156 14.82 -3.71 -12.25
CA ASN A 156 15.23 -3.56 -13.64
C ASN A 156 14.34 -4.41 -14.57
N GLN A 157 14.62 -4.36 -15.89
CA GLN A 157 13.89 -5.12 -16.91
C GLN A 157 13.97 -6.64 -16.75
N LYS A 158 14.92 -7.14 -15.95
CA LYS A 158 15.09 -8.57 -15.62
C LYS A 158 14.48 -8.92 -14.27
N HIS A 159 13.65 -8.05 -13.70
CA HIS A 159 13.01 -8.24 -12.39
C HIS A 159 14.00 -8.35 -11.22
N GLN A 160 15.20 -7.78 -11.36
CA GLN A 160 16.19 -7.75 -10.28
C GLN A 160 16.08 -6.43 -9.50
N PRO A 161 16.18 -6.45 -8.15
CA PRO A 161 16.08 -5.24 -7.35
C PRO A 161 17.23 -4.27 -7.68
N ILE A 162 16.89 -2.99 -7.78
CA ILE A 162 17.84 -1.88 -7.85
C ILE A 162 17.97 -1.33 -6.43
N LEU A 163 19.17 -1.39 -5.85
CA LEU A 163 19.40 -0.89 -4.50
C LEU A 163 19.28 0.63 -4.47
N LEU A 164 18.67 1.17 -3.41
CA LEU A 164 18.69 2.60 -3.13
C LEU A 164 20.09 2.95 -2.62
N ASP A 165 20.78 3.85 -3.32
CA ASP A 165 22.07 4.38 -2.86
C ASP A 165 21.87 5.10 -1.52
N GLU A 166 22.79 4.87 -0.57
CA GLU A 166 22.75 5.48 0.78
C GLU A 166 23.10 6.98 0.77
#